data_AF-A0A7K2BZ87-F1
#
_entry.id   AF-A0A7K2BZ87-F1
#
_cell.length_a   1.000
_cell.length_b   1.000
_cell.length_c   1.000
_cell.angle_alpha   90.00
_cell.angle_beta   90.00
_cell.angle_gamma   90.00
#
_symmetry.space_group_name_H-M   'P 1'
#
loop_
_entity.id
_entity.type
_entity.pdbx_description
1 polymer ?
#
loop_
_entity_poly.entity_id
_entity_poly.type
_entity_poly.pdbx_seq_one_letter_code
_entity_poly.pdbx_strand_id
1 'polypeptide(L)'
;MLTLHTHAQNGRVAWDEVGFVYAQEKFQRTYRTYLETYGEYVSPLEPVRFPVASDSLFGWIRQAMGMPDPSLSKPFQGEIDAWTLASIDGRIDWLAQFGDVQWAYLGNNFFTPLDTLATPEIRAHLEAYFGPPTQTAVETKQGYATPSDENGQFEYWFVVNDSIPMMVMDVRGPFDRGVIVATDQRFRSFLYRMRQSLLAAAMRRTEPAPYVDYYYNFVTEKWYSTGYDGSEYFLNQIRRPNLTLGRPVQAPS
;
A
#
# COMPACT_ATOMS: atom_id res chain seq x y z
N MET A 1 21.12 -7.37 -36.75
CA MET A 1 20.77 -6.25 -37.64
C MET A 1 19.26 -6.29 -37.81
N LEU A 2 18.52 -5.51 -37.03
CA LEU A 2 17.09 -5.30 -37.21
C LEU A 2 16.79 -3.87 -36.77
N THR A 3 16.37 -3.09 -37.75
CA THR A 3 16.23 -1.64 -37.70
C THR A 3 14.86 -1.30 -37.14
N LEU A 4 14.81 -0.62 -36.00
CA LEU A 4 13.57 -0.03 -35.48
C LEU A 4 13.37 1.32 -36.15
N HIS A 5 12.33 1.44 -36.99
CA HIS A 5 11.82 2.72 -37.44
C HIS A 5 11.05 3.38 -36.29
N THR A 6 11.68 4.37 -35.66
CA THR A 6 11.02 5.32 -34.75
C THR A 6 10.20 6.31 -35.56
N HIS A 7 8.87 6.23 -35.48
CA HIS A 7 8.02 7.40 -35.64
C HIS A 7 7.76 7.98 -34.26
N ALA A 8 8.56 8.99 -33.91
CA ALA A 8 8.31 9.85 -32.78
C ALA A 8 7.21 10.85 -33.17
N GLN A 9 6.06 10.76 -32.52
CA GLN A 9 5.20 11.93 -32.33
C GLN A 9 4.71 11.92 -30.88
N ASN A 10 5.29 12.82 -30.10
CA ASN A 10 4.83 13.32 -28.81
C ASN A 10 4.50 12.25 -27.75
N GLY A 11 5.49 11.81 -26.97
CA GLY A 11 5.21 10.94 -25.83
C GLY A 11 6.37 10.90 -24.85
N ARG A 12 6.11 11.33 -23.61
CA ARG A 12 6.96 11.03 -22.46
C ARG A 12 7.15 9.51 -22.40
N VAL A 13 8.37 9.05 -22.58
CA VAL A 13 8.73 7.64 -22.42
C VAL A 13 8.56 7.31 -20.94
N ALA A 14 7.65 6.39 -20.63
CA ALA A 14 7.47 5.85 -19.28
C ALA A 14 8.72 5.04 -18.93
N TRP A 15 9.48 5.54 -17.95
CA TRP A 15 10.74 4.93 -17.50
C TRP A 15 10.54 3.58 -16.80
N ASP A 16 9.30 3.23 -16.46
CA ASP A 16 8.96 2.03 -15.68
C ASP A 16 8.86 0.76 -16.53
N GLU A 17 8.48 0.86 -17.81
CA GLU A 17 8.37 -0.31 -18.70
C GLU A 17 9.74 -0.81 -19.18
N VAL A 18 10.72 0.08 -19.37
CA VAL A 18 12.06 -0.30 -19.87
C VAL A 18 12.88 -1.04 -18.79
N GLY A 19 12.72 -0.66 -17.52
CA GLY A 19 13.43 -1.28 -16.40
C GLY A 19 12.96 -2.71 -16.10
N PHE A 20 11.65 -2.96 -16.19
CA PHE A 20 11.07 -4.27 -15.91
C PHE A 20 11.40 -5.28 -17.01
N VAL A 21 11.32 -4.86 -18.28
CA VAL A 21 11.67 -5.69 -19.44
C VAL A 21 13.17 -6.04 -19.45
N TYR A 22 14.04 -5.08 -19.12
CA TYR A 22 15.49 -5.32 -19.06
C TYR A 22 15.88 -6.33 -17.96
N ALA A 23 15.27 -6.23 -16.78
CA ALA A 23 15.52 -7.17 -15.68
C ALA A 23 15.04 -8.59 -16.01
N GLN A 24 13.87 -8.70 -16.64
CA GLN A 24 13.29 -9.99 -17.03
C GLN A 24 14.09 -10.67 -18.14
N GLU A 25 14.53 -9.93 -19.17
CA GLU A 25 15.36 -10.50 -20.23
C GLU A 25 16.74 -10.94 -19.73
N LYS A 26 17.36 -10.15 -18.84
CA LYS A 26 18.66 -10.50 -18.25
C LYS A 26 18.56 -11.75 -17.38
N PHE A 27 17.49 -11.89 -16.61
CA PHE A 27 17.22 -13.10 -15.82
C PHE A 27 17.02 -14.33 -16.72
N GLN A 28 16.18 -14.23 -17.75
CA GLN A 28 15.89 -15.33 -18.67
C GLN A 28 17.15 -15.79 -19.43
N ARG A 29 18.00 -14.86 -19.86
CA ARG A 29 19.27 -15.20 -20.53
C ARG A 29 20.23 -15.95 -19.60
N THR A 30 20.38 -15.43 -18.37
CA THR A 30 21.28 -16.03 -17.37
C THR A 30 20.78 -17.42 -16.98
N TYR A 31 19.47 -17.58 -16.80
CA TYR A 31 18.84 -18.86 -16.47
C TYR A 31 19.03 -19.91 -17.58
N ARG A 32 18.85 -19.53 -18.86
CA ARG A 32 19.08 -20.44 -20.00
C ARG A 32 20.54 -20.84 -20.14
N THR A 33 21.48 -19.89 -20.07
CA THR A 33 22.92 -20.22 -20.12
C THR A 33 23.32 -21.14 -18.97
N TYR A 34 22.72 -20.97 -17.79
CA TYR A 34 22.99 -21.83 -16.63
C TYR A 34 22.46 -23.25 -16.83
N LEU A 35 21.22 -23.41 -17.29
CA LEU A 35 20.62 -24.72 -17.59
C LEU A 35 21.38 -25.46 -18.71
N GLU A 36 21.81 -24.74 -19.75
CA GLU A 36 22.61 -25.30 -20.85
C GLU A 36 23.99 -25.79 -20.37
N THR A 37 24.55 -25.16 -19.34
CA THR A 37 25.90 -25.47 -18.83
C THR A 37 25.90 -26.53 -17.73
N TYR A 38 24.84 -26.58 -16.90
CA TYR A 38 24.85 -27.38 -15.65
C TYR A 38 23.68 -28.36 -15.48
N GLY A 39 22.70 -28.39 -16.41
CA GLY A 39 21.55 -29.32 -16.36
C GLY A 39 20.50 -28.99 -15.29
N GLU A 40 19.53 -29.89 -15.07
CA GLU A 40 18.35 -29.66 -14.21
C GLU A 40 18.52 -30.01 -12.72
N TYR A 41 19.66 -30.53 -12.28
CA TYR A 41 19.87 -30.89 -10.87
C TYR A 41 20.95 -30.03 -10.21
N VAL A 42 20.54 -29.27 -9.20
CA VAL A 42 21.42 -28.41 -8.39
C VAL A 42 21.74 -29.13 -7.08
N SER A 43 23.02 -29.44 -6.84
CA SER A 43 23.48 -29.73 -5.48
C SER A 43 23.50 -28.43 -4.68
N PRO A 44 23.00 -28.38 -3.42
CA PRO A 44 23.00 -27.17 -2.62
C PRO A 44 24.43 -26.62 -2.53
N LEU A 45 24.64 -25.40 -3.02
CA LEU A 45 25.91 -24.73 -2.83
C LEU A 45 26.08 -24.39 -1.35
N GLU A 46 27.28 -24.63 -0.82
CA GLU A 46 27.69 -24.16 0.50
C GLU A 46 27.37 -22.66 0.62
N PRO A 47 26.73 -22.21 1.70
CA PRO A 47 26.29 -20.83 1.84
C PRO A 47 27.49 -19.87 1.84
N VAL A 48 27.74 -19.25 0.70
CA VAL A 48 28.74 -18.18 0.57
C VAL A 48 28.16 -16.91 1.20
N ARG A 49 28.76 -16.45 2.30
CA ARG A 49 28.46 -15.14 2.87
C ARG A 49 29.01 -14.05 1.93
N PHE A 50 28.14 -13.49 1.11
CA PHE A 50 28.46 -12.26 0.38
C PHE A 50 28.34 -11.07 1.34
N PRO A 51 29.35 -10.18 1.43
CA PRO A 51 29.12 -8.86 2.02
C PRO A 51 28.09 -8.15 1.14
N VAL A 52 26.87 -8.02 1.66
CA VAL A 52 25.74 -7.51 0.88
C VAL A 52 25.91 -6.00 0.72
N ALA A 53 26.03 -5.53 -0.53
CA ALA A 53 26.11 -4.12 -0.89
C ALA A 53 24.82 -3.31 -0.60
N SER A 54 23.86 -3.91 0.12
CA SER A 54 22.65 -3.24 0.59
C SER A 54 22.92 -2.17 1.65
N ASP A 55 24.08 -2.22 2.31
CA ASP A 55 24.44 -1.20 3.32
C ASP A 55 25.08 0.06 2.73
N SER A 56 25.71 -0.02 1.56
CA SER A 56 26.46 1.10 0.98
C SER A 56 25.82 1.75 -0.24
N LEU A 57 25.16 0.98 -1.13
CA LEU A 57 24.57 1.56 -2.34
C LEU A 57 23.30 2.37 -2.04
N PHE A 58 22.40 1.83 -1.20
CA PHE A 58 21.23 2.57 -0.73
C PHE A 58 21.61 3.71 0.21
N GLY A 59 22.68 3.56 1.01
CA GLY A 59 23.22 4.63 1.84
C GLY A 59 23.77 5.79 1.00
N TRP A 60 24.52 5.48 -0.06
CA TRP A 60 25.04 6.47 -0.99
C TRP A 60 23.94 7.16 -1.81
N ILE A 61 22.97 6.40 -2.33
CA ILE A 61 21.79 6.96 -3.03
C ILE A 61 20.97 7.85 -2.09
N ARG A 62 20.76 7.45 -0.82
CA ARG A 62 20.08 8.29 0.19
C ARG A 62 20.84 9.57 0.48
N GLN A 63 22.16 9.49 0.68
CA GLN A 63 23.00 10.65 0.94
C GLN A 63 23.00 11.63 -0.25
N ALA A 64 23.02 11.11 -1.48
CA ALA A 64 22.91 11.90 -2.70
C ALA A 64 21.52 12.54 -2.87
N MET A 65 20.46 11.92 -2.34
CA MET A 65 19.07 12.43 -2.37
C MET A 65 18.68 13.20 -1.10
N GLY A 66 19.60 13.46 -0.16
CA GLY A 66 19.31 14.16 1.09
C GLY A 66 18.36 13.43 2.04
N MET A 67 18.17 12.13 1.88
CA MET A 67 17.28 11.33 2.72
C MET A 67 17.93 11.03 4.08
N PRO A 68 17.22 11.22 5.20
CA PRO A 68 17.76 10.93 6.53
C PRO A 68 18.03 9.44 6.73
N ASP A 69 19.13 9.12 7.42
CA ASP A 69 19.53 7.75 7.73
C ASP A 69 18.57 7.13 8.76
N PRO A 70 17.83 6.06 8.41
CA PRO A 70 16.92 5.40 9.35
C PRO A 70 17.62 4.82 10.59
N SER A 71 18.93 4.56 10.54
CA SER A 71 19.71 4.06 11.68
C SER A 71 19.94 5.12 12.77
N LEU A 72 19.74 6.41 12.46
CA LEU A 72 19.91 7.53 13.39
C LEU A 72 18.65 7.84 14.21
N SER A 73 17.50 7.26 13.86
CA SER A 73 16.29 7.38 14.68
C SER A 73 16.37 6.40 15.85
N LYS A 74 16.60 6.92 17.07
CA LYS A 74 16.47 6.11 18.30
C LYS A 74 15.11 5.40 18.27
N PRO A 75 15.03 4.09 18.56
CA PRO A 75 13.76 3.40 18.57
C PRO A 75 12.82 4.06 19.57
N PHE A 76 11.64 4.46 19.09
CA PHE A 76 10.59 4.97 19.96
C PHE A 76 10.12 3.82 20.88
N GLN A 77 10.14 4.05 22.20
CA GLN A 77 9.85 3.04 23.22
C GLN A 77 8.50 3.25 23.92
N GLY A 78 7.67 4.20 23.47
CA GLY A 78 6.36 4.45 24.06
C GLY A 78 5.37 3.30 23.83
N GLU A 79 4.34 3.24 24.67
CA GLU A 79 3.17 2.38 24.45
C GLU A 79 2.19 3.04 23.50
N ILE A 80 1.20 2.29 22.99
CA ILE A 80 0.12 2.86 22.19
C ILE A 80 -1.10 2.97 23.09
N ASP A 81 -1.45 4.20 23.45
CA ASP A 81 -2.50 4.48 24.42
C ASP A 81 -3.81 4.84 23.73
N ALA A 82 -3.73 5.61 22.64
CA ALA A 82 -4.90 6.12 21.94
C ALA A 82 -4.68 6.25 20.43
N TRP A 83 -5.80 6.13 19.72
CA TRP A 83 -5.93 6.35 18.28
C TRP A 83 -7.04 7.36 18.03
N THR A 84 -6.73 8.41 17.29
CA THR A 84 -7.74 9.37 16.84
C THR A 84 -7.83 9.31 15.32
N LEU A 85 -8.97 8.86 14.79
CA LEU A 85 -9.25 8.89 13.36
C LEU A 85 -9.50 10.33 12.92
N ALA A 86 -8.82 10.78 11.87
CA ALA A 86 -9.13 12.03 11.20
C ALA A 86 -10.46 11.87 10.45
N SER A 87 -11.43 12.73 10.78
CA SER A 87 -12.70 12.79 10.05
C SER A 87 -12.47 13.29 8.63
N ILE A 88 -13.50 13.13 7.79
CA ILE A 88 -13.52 13.64 6.41
C ILE A 88 -13.23 15.16 6.38
N ASP A 89 -13.80 15.91 7.32
CA ASP A 89 -13.60 17.36 7.45
C ASP A 89 -12.24 17.71 8.05
N GLY A 90 -11.69 16.85 8.90
CA GLY A 90 -10.38 17.02 9.56
C GLY A 90 -9.18 16.76 8.66
N ARG A 91 -9.38 16.37 7.39
CA ARG A 91 -8.29 16.07 6.45
C ARG A 91 -7.35 17.24 6.22
N ILE A 92 -7.90 18.46 6.10
CA ILE A 92 -7.10 19.66 5.85
C ILE A 92 -6.16 19.92 7.02
N ASP A 93 -6.66 19.82 8.25
CA ASP A 93 -5.85 20.01 9.45
C ASP A 93 -4.80 18.90 9.60
N TRP A 94 -5.19 17.65 9.32
CA TRP A 94 -4.29 16.51 9.35
C TRP A 94 -3.15 16.68 8.33
N LEU A 95 -3.45 17.08 7.09
CA LEU A 95 -2.45 17.37 6.05
C LEU A 95 -1.59 18.59 6.41
N ALA A 96 -2.16 19.63 7.01
CA ALA A 96 -1.39 20.78 7.47
C ALA A 96 -0.38 20.39 8.54
N GLN A 97 -0.71 19.41 9.39
CA GLN A 97 0.15 18.94 10.47
C GLN A 97 1.17 17.88 10.01
N PHE A 98 0.77 16.98 9.10
CA PHE A 98 1.53 15.76 8.80
C PHE A 98 1.76 15.52 7.30
N GLY A 99 1.35 16.42 6.41
CA GLY A 99 1.44 16.23 4.96
C GLY A 99 2.86 16.21 4.39
N ASP A 100 3.84 16.77 5.11
CA ASP A 100 5.25 16.87 4.67
C ASP A 100 6.18 15.85 5.38
N VAL A 101 5.61 14.79 5.96
CA VAL A 101 6.43 13.74 6.58
C VAL A 101 7.03 12.80 5.53
N GLN A 102 8.19 12.25 5.85
CA GLN A 102 8.78 11.17 5.06
C GLN A 102 8.10 9.86 5.43
N TRP A 103 7.35 9.26 4.52
CA TRP A 103 6.60 8.05 4.82
C TRP A 103 7.47 6.79 4.88
N ALA A 104 7.26 5.99 5.92
CA ALA A 104 7.78 4.65 6.08
C ALA A 104 6.64 3.65 6.19
N TYR A 105 6.81 2.51 5.54
CA TYR A 105 5.94 1.34 5.67
C TYR A 105 6.76 0.08 5.90
N LEU A 106 6.12 -0.96 6.43
CA LEU A 106 6.71 -2.30 6.48
C LEU A 106 6.62 -2.90 5.08
N GLY A 107 7.77 -3.16 4.46
CA GLY A 107 7.83 -3.90 3.19
C GLY A 107 7.45 -5.37 3.38
N ASN A 108 7.35 -6.09 2.26
CA ASN A 108 6.81 -7.45 2.14
C ASN A 108 7.65 -8.58 2.80
N ASN A 109 8.56 -8.25 3.72
CA ASN A 109 9.55 -9.19 4.28
C ASN A 109 9.07 -9.93 5.53
N PHE A 110 7.84 -9.66 6.00
CA PHE A 110 7.26 -10.32 7.16
C PHE A 110 5.82 -10.70 6.84
N PHE A 111 5.59 -11.93 6.38
CA PHE A 111 4.24 -12.50 6.29
C PHE A 111 3.69 -12.69 7.71
N THR A 112 2.90 -11.73 8.17
CA THR A 112 2.06 -11.87 9.35
C THR A 112 0.73 -12.51 8.96
N PRO A 113 -0.03 -13.15 9.87
CA PRO A 113 -1.36 -13.65 9.57
C PRO A 113 -2.30 -12.61 8.92
N LEU A 114 -2.07 -11.31 9.14
CA LEU A 114 -2.81 -10.23 8.47
C LEU A 114 -2.58 -10.20 6.96
N ASP A 115 -1.38 -10.53 6.49
CA ASP A 115 -1.06 -10.63 5.06
C ASP A 115 -1.83 -11.78 4.39
N THR A 116 -2.58 -12.56 5.17
CA THR A 116 -3.45 -13.64 4.68
C THR A 116 -4.93 -13.31 4.72
N LEU A 117 -5.40 -12.25 5.39
CA LEU A 117 -6.83 -11.90 5.38
C LEU A 117 -7.18 -11.13 4.11
N ALA A 118 -8.39 -11.36 3.60
CA ALA A 118 -8.87 -10.61 2.44
C ALA A 118 -9.01 -9.12 2.81
N THR A 119 -8.58 -8.22 1.93
CA THR A 119 -8.71 -6.77 2.19
C THR A 119 -10.15 -6.34 2.52
N PRO A 120 -11.21 -6.89 1.87
CA PRO A 120 -12.59 -6.58 2.26
C PRO A 120 -12.96 -6.94 3.70
N GLU A 121 -12.39 -8.02 4.23
CA GLU A 121 -12.62 -8.44 5.62
C GLU A 121 -12.00 -7.45 6.59
N ILE A 122 -10.73 -7.09 6.37
CA ILE A 122 -10.05 -6.06 7.17
C ILE A 122 -10.82 -4.74 7.12
N ARG A 123 -11.25 -4.33 5.92
CA ARG A 123 -12.02 -3.10 5.69
C ARG A 123 -13.34 -3.08 6.47
N ALA A 124 -14.06 -4.19 6.56
CA ALA A 124 -15.30 -4.30 7.33
C ALA A 124 -15.07 -4.22 8.85
N HIS A 125 -13.98 -4.79 9.35
CA HIS A 125 -13.61 -4.65 10.77
C HIS A 125 -13.13 -3.25 11.12
N LEU A 126 -12.41 -2.59 10.21
CA LEU A 126 -12.05 -1.18 10.36
C LEU A 126 -13.30 -0.29 10.35
N GLU A 127 -14.29 -0.56 9.48
CA GLU A 127 -15.59 0.12 9.51
C GLU A 127 -16.26 -0.05 10.87
N ALA A 128 -16.29 -1.27 11.38
CA ALA A 128 -17.00 -1.57 12.62
C ALA A 128 -16.39 -0.88 13.84
N TYR A 129 -15.06 -0.77 13.87
CA TYR A 129 -14.35 -0.24 15.03
C TYR A 129 -14.12 1.28 14.94
N PHE A 130 -13.74 1.78 13.76
CA PHE A 130 -13.37 3.19 13.57
C PHE A 130 -14.40 3.98 12.78
N GLY A 131 -15.38 3.33 12.15
CA GLY A 131 -16.32 3.96 11.24
C GLY A 131 -15.73 4.14 9.84
N PRO A 132 -16.30 5.08 9.05
CA PRO A 132 -15.94 5.24 7.65
C PRO A 132 -14.51 5.75 7.49
N PRO A 133 -13.81 5.38 6.39
CA PRO A 133 -12.45 5.81 6.13
C PRO A 133 -12.37 7.34 5.97
N THR A 134 -11.23 7.90 6.31
CA THR A 134 -10.92 9.32 6.13
C THR A 134 -11.03 9.70 4.65
N GLN A 135 -10.60 8.81 3.75
CA GLN A 135 -10.63 9.02 2.31
C GLN A 135 -10.95 7.72 1.55
N THR A 136 -11.64 7.86 0.42
CA THR A 136 -11.95 6.79 -0.53
C THR A 136 -11.50 7.20 -1.94
N ALA A 137 -11.47 6.23 -2.85
CA ALA A 137 -11.21 6.46 -4.27
C ALA A 137 -12.09 7.55 -4.91
N VAL A 138 -13.28 7.82 -4.37
CA VAL A 138 -14.15 8.89 -4.86
C VAL A 138 -13.55 10.26 -4.59
N GLU A 139 -13.06 10.49 -3.37
CA GLU A 139 -12.51 11.78 -2.98
C GLU A 139 -11.13 12.03 -3.59
N THR A 140 -10.30 10.99 -3.72
CA THR A 140 -9.00 11.09 -4.40
C THR A 140 -9.18 11.57 -5.85
N LYS A 141 -10.16 11.00 -6.57
CA LYS A 141 -10.40 11.31 -7.99
C LYS A 141 -11.18 12.62 -8.23
N GLN A 142 -11.68 13.26 -7.18
CA GLN A 142 -12.30 14.60 -7.25
C GLN A 142 -11.29 15.74 -7.04
N GLY A 143 -10.00 15.44 -6.84
CA GLY A 143 -8.95 16.45 -6.75
C GLY A 143 -8.64 16.93 -5.33
N TYR A 144 -9.08 16.20 -4.29
CA TYR A 144 -8.76 16.52 -2.89
C TYR A 144 -7.42 15.96 -2.40
N ALA A 145 -6.68 15.20 -3.21
CA ALA A 145 -5.37 14.66 -2.84
C ALA A 145 -4.39 14.62 -4.03
N THR A 146 -3.09 14.70 -3.70
CA THR A 146 -1.98 14.42 -4.63
C THR A 146 -2.05 12.99 -5.16
N PRO A 147 -1.66 12.74 -6.42
CA PRO A 147 -1.66 11.39 -6.99
C PRO A 147 -0.49 10.58 -6.43
N SER A 148 -0.62 10.09 -5.21
CA SER A 148 0.18 8.97 -4.73
C SER A 148 -0.70 7.73 -4.77
N ASP A 149 -0.34 6.84 -5.70
CA ASP A 149 -0.87 5.48 -5.90
C ASP A 149 -2.35 5.42 -6.28
N GLU A 150 -2.60 5.57 -7.58
CA GLU A 150 -3.91 5.60 -8.23
C GLU A 150 -4.83 4.39 -7.93
N ASN A 151 -4.34 3.35 -7.25
CA ASN A 151 -4.99 2.04 -7.06
C ASN A 151 -5.68 1.83 -5.70
N GLY A 152 -5.54 2.75 -4.74
CA GLY A 152 -6.15 2.61 -3.41
C GLY A 152 -7.69 2.77 -3.45
N GLN A 153 -8.40 1.84 -2.81
CA GLN A 153 -9.83 1.90 -2.54
C GLN A 153 -10.16 2.84 -1.37
N PHE A 154 -9.40 2.76 -0.27
CA PHE A 154 -9.66 3.49 0.96
C PHE A 154 -8.38 3.85 1.73
N GLU A 155 -8.48 4.89 2.54
CA GLU A 155 -7.43 5.32 3.46
C GLU A 155 -8.04 5.75 4.80
N TYR A 156 -7.48 5.22 5.89
CA TYR A 156 -7.71 5.70 7.24
C TYR A 156 -6.50 6.48 7.71
N TRP A 157 -6.72 7.71 8.18
CA TRP A 157 -5.65 8.57 8.67
C TRP A 157 -5.80 8.76 10.16
N PHE A 158 -4.80 8.35 10.92
CA PHE A 158 -4.82 8.39 12.36
C PHE A 158 -3.77 9.36 12.90
N VAL A 159 -4.06 9.84 14.10
CA VAL A 159 -3.06 10.39 15.02
C VAL A 159 -2.95 9.42 16.19
N VAL A 160 -1.77 8.84 16.38
CA VAL A 160 -1.46 7.93 17.50
C VAL A 160 -0.80 8.73 18.60
N ASN A 161 -1.28 8.56 19.84
CA ASN A 161 -0.79 9.30 21.02
C ASN A 161 -0.63 10.81 20.73
N ASP A 162 -1.63 11.39 20.09
CA ASP A 162 -1.76 12.83 19.78
C ASP A 162 -0.66 13.46 18.91
N SER A 163 0.31 12.68 18.42
CA SER A 163 1.52 13.24 17.79
C SER A 163 2.11 12.43 16.64
N ILE A 164 1.73 11.16 16.50
CA ILE A 164 2.33 10.28 15.50
C ILE A 164 1.33 10.06 14.35
N PRO A 165 1.64 10.51 13.11
CA PRO A 165 0.77 10.24 11.98
C PRO A 165 0.84 8.75 11.61
N MET A 166 -0.30 8.12 11.42
CA MET A 166 -0.38 6.77 10.86
C MET A 166 -1.41 6.73 9.74
N MET A 167 -1.09 6.04 8.66
CA MET A 167 -2.00 5.81 7.55
C MET A 167 -2.21 4.30 7.35
N VAL A 168 -3.44 3.91 7.07
CA VAL A 168 -3.81 2.53 6.72
C VAL A 168 -4.54 2.55 5.40
N MET A 169 -4.02 1.82 4.41
CA MET A 169 -4.55 1.81 3.05
C MET A 169 -4.50 0.41 2.45
N ASP A 170 -5.34 0.14 1.47
CA ASP A 170 -5.22 -1.06 0.65
C ASP A 170 -4.13 -0.93 -0.43
N VAL A 171 -3.76 -2.07 -1.03
CA VAL A 171 -2.76 -2.11 -2.12
C VAL A 171 -3.45 -2.17 -3.49
N ARG A 172 -4.39 -3.09 -3.65
CA ARG A 172 -5.14 -3.34 -4.90
C ARG A 172 -6.62 -3.64 -4.63
N GLY A 173 -7.17 -2.98 -3.62
CA GLY A 173 -8.57 -3.05 -3.24
C GLY A 173 -9.08 -4.47 -2.99
N PRO A 174 -10.28 -4.82 -3.50
CA PRO A 174 -11.01 -6.04 -3.11
C PRO A 174 -10.40 -7.34 -3.62
N PHE A 175 -9.39 -7.28 -4.49
CA PHE A 175 -8.72 -8.45 -5.06
C PHE A 175 -7.52 -8.92 -4.24
N ASP A 176 -7.07 -8.12 -3.27
CA ASP A 176 -5.85 -8.38 -2.53
C ASP A 176 -6.10 -8.87 -1.11
N ARG A 177 -4.98 -9.14 -0.42
CA ARG A 177 -4.94 -9.45 0.99
C ARG A 177 -4.15 -8.39 1.74
N GLY A 178 -4.50 -8.22 3.02
CA GLY A 178 -3.81 -7.29 3.89
C GLY A 178 -4.11 -5.82 3.61
N VAL A 179 -3.37 -4.99 4.34
CA VAL A 179 -3.34 -3.52 4.24
C VAL A 179 -1.92 -3.05 4.50
N ILE A 180 -1.56 -1.91 3.91
CA ILE A 180 -0.34 -1.18 4.23
C ILE A 180 -0.61 -0.34 5.48
N VAL A 181 0.33 -0.39 6.43
CA VAL A 181 0.39 0.54 7.56
C VAL A 181 1.66 1.39 7.39
N ALA A 182 1.46 2.69 7.30
CA ALA A 182 2.51 3.68 7.11
C ALA A 182 2.54 4.71 8.25
N THR A 183 3.71 5.27 8.52
CA THR A 183 3.92 6.35 9.50
C THR A 183 5.11 7.19 9.05
N ASP A 184 5.41 8.27 9.78
CA ASP A 184 6.64 9.03 9.56
C ASP A 184 7.88 8.15 9.81
N GLN A 185 8.89 8.26 8.94
CA GLN A 185 10.17 7.56 8.98
C GLN A 185 10.82 7.59 10.37
N ARG A 186 10.64 8.67 11.14
CA ARG A 186 11.11 8.80 12.52
C ARG A 186 10.56 7.71 13.45
N PHE A 187 9.38 7.16 13.16
CA PHE A 187 8.72 6.10 13.91
C PHE A 187 8.75 4.74 13.20
N ARG A 188 9.58 4.57 12.16
CA ARG A 188 9.69 3.31 11.40
C ARG A 188 9.92 2.08 12.28
N SER A 189 10.73 2.20 13.32
CA SER A 189 11.01 1.12 14.28
C SER A 189 9.78 0.70 15.09
N PHE A 190 8.77 1.57 15.17
CA PHE A 190 7.53 1.36 15.92
C PHE A 190 6.37 0.82 15.07
N LEU A 191 6.48 0.89 13.73
CA LEU A 191 5.47 0.44 12.77
C LEU A 191 4.93 -0.97 13.05
N TYR A 192 5.80 -1.91 13.41
CA TYR A 192 5.36 -3.28 13.69
C TYR A 192 4.40 -3.33 14.88
N ARG A 193 4.68 -2.58 15.95
CA ARG A 193 3.80 -2.50 17.12
C ARG A 193 2.51 -1.75 16.80
N MET A 194 2.58 -0.67 16.02
CA MET A 194 1.40 0.05 15.52
C MET A 194 0.47 -0.87 14.76
N ARG A 195 1.01 -1.63 13.80
CA ARG A 195 0.27 -2.63 13.03
C ARG A 195 -0.38 -3.66 13.96
N GLN A 196 0.38 -4.27 14.88
CA GLN A 196 -0.18 -5.28 15.79
C GLN A 196 -1.30 -4.72 16.69
N SER A 197 -1.13 -3.49 17.20
CA SER A 197 -2.11 -2.85 18.08
C SER A 197 -3.40 -2.47 17.34
N LEU A 198 -3.28 -1.85 16.15
CA LEU A 198 -4.43 -1.53 15.29
C LEU A 198 -5.30 -2.77 15.03
N LEU A 199 -4.65 -3.90 14.73
CA LEU A 199 -5.33 -5.14 14.39
C LEU A 199 -5.91 -5.82 15.62
N ALA A 200 -5.18 -5.82 16.74
CA ALA A 200 -5.72 -6.31 17.99
C ALA A 200 -6.95 -5.51 18.43
N ALA A 201 -7.03 -4.22 18.12
CA ALA A 201 -8.21 -3.40 18.36
C ALA A 201 -9.36 -3.76 17.42
N ALA A 202 -9.15 -3.68 16.10
CA ALA A 202 -10.22 -3.87 15.12
C ALA A 202 -10.72 -5.32 15.01
N MET A 203 -9.83 -6.31 15.07
CA MET A 203 -10.15 -7.71 14.74
C MET A 203 -10.59 -8.56 15.95
N ARG A 204 -10.30 -8.16 17.19
CA ARG A 204 -10.41 -9.08 18.33
C ARG A 204 -11.84 -9.31 18.81
N ARG A 205 -12.76 -8.37 18.61
CA ARG A 205 -14.11 -8.41 19.23
C ARG A 205 -15.23 -7.67 18.48
N THR A 206 -14.99 -7.22 17.26
CA THR A 206 -15.99 -6.45 16.52
C THR A 206 -16.51 -7.29 15.37
N GLU A 207 -17.82 -7.53 15.33
CA GLU A 207 -18.46 -8.08 14.14
C GLU A 207 -18.22 -7.11 12.96
N PRO A 208 -17.95 -7.61 11.76
CA PRO A 208 -17.74 -6.74 10.60
C PRO A 208 -18.96 -5.84 10.37
N ALA A 209 -18.73 -4.56 10.09
CA ALA A 209 -19.80 -3.64 9.80
C ALA A 209 -20.04 -3.59 8.28
N PRO A 210 -21.31 -3.50 7.85
CA PRO A 210 -21.63 -3.32 6.45
C PRO A 210 -20.95 -2.07 5.88
N TYR A 211 -20.40 -2.16 4.67
CA TYR A 211 -19.87 -1.00 3.95
C TYR A 211 -20.01 -1.19 2.43
N VAL A 212 -19.93 -0.08 1.69
CA VAL A 212 -19.87 -0.08 0.22
C VAL A 212 -18.79 0.90 -0.20
N ASP A 213 -17.94 0.49 -1.14
CA ASP A 213 -16.89 1.32 -1.72
C ASP A 213 -16.88 1.17 -3.26
N TYR A 214 -16.42 2.20 -3.96
CA TYR A 214 -16.08 2.09 -5.37
C TYR A 214 -14.61 1.74 -5.55
N TYR A 215 -14.34 0.81 -6.45
CA TYR A 215 -12.99 0.44 -6.84
C TYR A 215 -12.83 0.52 -8.36
N TYR A 216 -11.69 1.06 -8.80
CA TYR A 216 -11.33 1.08 -10.22
C TYR A 216 -10.08 0.24 -10.43
N ASN A 217 -10.20 -0.81 -11.22
CA ASN A 217 -9.08 -1.66 -11.60
C ASN A 217 -8.44 -1.11 -12.87
N PHE A 218 -7.21 -0.60 -12.79
CA PHE A 218 -6.52 0.01 -13.93
C PHE A 218 -6.05 -1.01 -14.96
N VAL A 219 -5.73 -2.23 -14.54
CA VAL A 219 -5.29 -3.31 -15.44
C VAL A 219 -6.41 -3.74 -16.38
N THR A 220 -7.63 -3.77 -15.88
CA THR A 220 -8.81 -4.20 -16.65
C THR A 220 -9.70 -3.04 -17.10
N GLU A 221 -9.36 -1.81 -16.71
CA GLU A 221 -10.12 -0.58 -16.94
C GLU A 221 -11.61 -0.67 -16.53
N LYS A 222 -11.88 -1.41 -15.45
CA LYS A 222 -13.24 -1.72 -14.98
C LYS A 222 -13.52 -1.09 -13.63
N TRP A 223 -14.77 -0.62 -13.50
CA TRP A 223 -15.32 -0.16 -12.23
C TRP A 223 -16.04 -1.28 -11.51
N TYR A 224 -15.92 -1.25 -10.19
CA TYR A 224 -16.56 -2.19 -9.29
C TYR A 224 -17.26 -1.45 -8.14
N SER A 225 -18.42 -1.97 -7.73
CA SER A 225 -19.00 -1.75 -6.41
C SER A 225 -18.66 -2.96 -5.56
N THR A 226 -18.06 -2.76 -4.40
CA THR A 226 -17.63 -3.84 -3.52
C THR A 226 -17.85 -3.47 -2.08
N GLY A 227 -18.02 -4.47 -1.23
CA GLY A 227 -18.35 -4.23 0.16
C GLY A 227 -18.74 -5.47 0.91
N TYR A 228 -19.35 -5.23 2.07
CA TYR A 228 -19.98 -6.22 2.93
C TYR A 228 -21.39 -5.73 3.24
N ASP A 229 -22.40 -6.58 3.08
CA ASP A 229 -23.81 -6.19 3.31
C ASP A 229 -24.33 -6.54 4.70
N GLY A 230 -23.48 -7.09 5.58
CA GLY A 230 -23.88 -7.63 6.89
C GLY A 230 -24.04 -9.15 6.89
N SER A 231 -23.98 -9.79 5.72
CA SER A 231 -24.03 -11.23 5.56
C SER A 231 -22.93 -11.75 4.64
N GLU A 232 -22.72 -11.12 3.48
CA GLU A 232 -21.80 -11.58 2.45
C GLU A 232 -20.94 -10.44 1.91
N TYR A 233 -19.71 -10.79 1.50
CA TYR A 233 -18.83 -9.89 0.77
C TYR A 233 -19.20 -9.93 -0.71
N PHE A 234 -19.28 -8.76 -1.34
CA PHE A 234 -19.64 -8.65 -2.76
C PHE A 234 -18.61 -7.88 -3.57
N LEU A 235 -18.58 -8.19 -4.87
CA LEU A 235 -17.76 -7.53 -5.88
C LEU A 235 -18.50 -7.53 -7.22
N ASN A 236 -19.17 -6.44 -7.51
CA ASN A 236 -20.02 -6.29 -8.68
C ASN A 236 -19.36 -5.36 -9.68
N GLN A 237 -19.12 -5.84 -10.90
CA GLN A 237 -18.68 -4.97 -11.99
C GLN A 237 -19.81 -4.00 -12.34
N ILE A 238 -19.49 -2.71 -12.38
CA ILE A 238 -20.44 -1.63 -12.68
C ILE A 238 -19.93 -0.79 -13.85
N ARG A 239 -20.81 0.05 -14.42
CA ARG A 239 -20.35 1.18 -15.24
C ARG A 239 -19.68 2.22 -14.33
N ARG A 240 -18.88 3.11 -14.92
CA ARG A 240 -18.28 4.23 -14.18
C ARG A 240 -19.37 4.95 -13.36
N PRO A 241 -19.24 5.01 -12.02
CA PRO A 241 -20.21 5.69 -11.18
C PRO A 241 -20.11 7.21 -11.39
N ASN A 242 -21.20 7.91 -11.12
CA ASN A 242 -21.13 9.37 -11.05
C ASN A 242 -20.44 9.78 -9.76
N LEU A 243 -19.12 10.01 -9.85
CA LEU A 243 -18.29 10.34 -8.69
C LEU A 243 -18.74 11.63 -8.00
N THR A 244 -19.43 12.57 -8.69
CA THR A 244 -19.89 13.82 -8.06
C THR A 244 -20.98 13.61 -7.01
N LEU A 245 -21.61 12.43 -6.97
CA LEU A 245 -22.58 12.06 -5.93
C LEU A 245 -21.91 11.68 -4.60
N GLY A 246 -20.58 11.60 -4.57
CA GLY A 246 -19.83 11.21 -3.37
C GLY A 246 -19.79 9.69 -3.17
N ARG A 247 -19.59 9.28 -1.92
CA ARG A 247 -19.48 7.88 -1.52
C ARG A 247 -20.73 7.10 -1.91
N PRO A 248 -20.62 5.82 -2.28
CA PRO A 248 -21.79 4.97 -2.46
C PRO A 248 -22.57 4.91 -1.14
N VAL A 249 -23.89 5.08 -1.23
CA VAL A 249 -24.78 4.94 -0.07
C VAL A 249 -25.14 3.47 0.06
N GLN A 250 -25.04 2.95 1.27
CA GLN A 250 -25.56 1.63 1.59
C GLN A 250 -27.07 1.63 1.36
N ALA A 251 -27.59 0.70 0.57
CA ALA A 251 -29.03 0.56 0.44
C ALA A 251 -29.61 0.26 1.85
N PRO A 252 -30.69 0.93 2.28
CA PRO A 252 -31.30 0.61 3.56
C PRO A 252 -31.74 -0.85 3.54
N SER A 253 -31.27 -1.61 4.53
CA SER A 253 -31.68 -2.99 4.83
C SER A 253 -33.16 -3.07 5.18
#